data_AF-A0A9E5NYG5-F1
#
_entry.id   AF-A0A9E5NYG5-F1
#
_cell.length_a   1.000
_cell.length_b   1.000
_cell.length_c   1.000
_cell.angle_alpha   90.00
_cell.angle_beta   90.00
_cell.angle_gamma   90.00
#
_symmetry.space_group_name_H-M   'P 1'
#
loop_
_entity.id
_entity.type
_entity.pdbx_description
1 polymer ?
#
loop_
_entity_poly.entity_id
_entity_poly.type
_entity_poly.pdbx_seq_one_letter_code
_entity_poly.pdbx_strand_id
1 'polypeptide(L)'
;MNLFLFTIFVLYSSLHLYIFLKIRNALAFGIVTGVLLIFFMAIMVSAPVLVHLSERQGFATGARGIAYVGYTWMGLTFLFFS
;
A
#
# COMPACT_ATOMS: atom_id res chain seq x y z
N MET A 1 -0.80 -2.08 -21.14
CA MET A 1 -0.33 -1.68 -19.78
C MET A 1 -1.40 -0.99 -18.93
N ASN A 2 -2.17 -0.02 -19.45
CA ASN A 2 -3.07 0.77 -18.59
C ASN A 2 -4.17 -0.04 -17.89
N LEU A 3 -4.80 -1.01 -18.57
CA LEU A 3 -5.83 -1.84 -17.96
C LEU A 3 -5.28 -2.68 -16.80
N PHE A 4 -4.11 -3.29 -16.99
CA PHE A 4 -3.43 -4.10 -15.96
C PHE A 4 -3.10 -3.28 -14.71
N LEU A 5 -2.48 -2.10 -14.89
CA LEU A 5 -2.18 -1.21 -13.78
C LEU A 5 -3.45 -0.75 -13.07
N PHE A 6 -4.47 -0.37 -13.83
CA PHE A 6 -5.77 0.03 -13.28
C PHE A 6 -6.39 -1.09 -12.44
N THR A 7 -6.42 -2.31 -12.96
CA THR A 7 -6.94 -3.49 -12.23
C THR A 7 -6.18 -3.73 -10.93
N ILE A 8 -4.84 -3.68 -10.95
CA ILE A 8 -4.03 -3.86 -9.74
C ILE A 8 -4.30 -2.74 -8.74
N PHE A 9 -4.34 -1.49 -9.18
CA PHE A 9 -4.62 -0.35 -8.29
C PHE A 9 -6.00 -0.45 -7.64
N VAL A 10 -7.02 -0.83 -8.40
CA VAL A 10 -8.38 -1.00 -7.89
C VAL A 10 -8.41 -2.13 -6.87
N LEU A 11 -7.94 -3.33 -7.23
CA LEU A 11 -7.92 -4.49 -6.33
C LEU A 11 -7.17 -4.18 -5.03
N TYR A 12 -5.98 -3.58 -5.16
CA TYR A 12 -5.12 -3.33 -4.02
C TYR A 12 -5.66 -2.21 -3.12
N SER A 13 -6.25 -1.16 -3.69
CA SER A 13 -6.89 -0.08 -2.92
C SER A 13 -8.14 -0.61 -2.20
N SER A 14 -8.95 -1.45 -2.85
CA SER A 14 -10.10 -2.10 -2.22
C SER A 14 -9.68 -3.00 -1.06
N LEU A 15 -8.57 -3.74 -1.19
CA LEU A 15 -8.01 -4.53 -0.10
C LEU A 15 -7.60 -3.65 1.09
N HIS A 16 -6.95 -2.52 0.84
CA HIS A 16 -6.55 -1.58 1.89
C HIS A 16 -7.76 -0.98 2.61
N LEU A 17 -8.81 -0.63 1.86
CA LEU A 17 -10.07 -0.16 2.43
C LEU A 17 -10.72 -1.23 3.32
N TYR A 18 -10.76 -2.48 2.86
CA TYR A 18 -11.29 -3.60 3.64
C TYR A 18 -10.54 -3.77 4.97
N ILE A 19 -9.20 -3.76 4.93
CA ILE A 19 -8.35 -3.88 6.13
C ILE A 19 -8.59 -2.68 7.07
N PHE A 20 -8.66 -1.46 6.54
CA PHE A 20 -8.94 -0.27 7.34
C PHE A 20 -10.26 -0.40 8.11
N LEU A 21 -11.34 -0.84 7.45
CA LEU A 21 -12.63 -1.05 8.09
C LEU A 21 -12.58 -2.15 9.15
N LYS A 22 -11.87 -3.25 8.89
CA LYS A 22 -11.70 -4.35 9.84
C LYS A 22 -10.94 -3.91 11.09
N ILE A 23 -9.84 -3.16 10.94
CA ILE A 23 -9.07 -2.61 12.07
C ILE A 23 -9.90 -1.56 12.82
N ARG A 24 -10.64 -0.70 12.11
CA ARG A 24 -11.49 0.33 12.74
C ARG A 24 -12.59 -0.30 13.60
N ASN A 25 -13.22 -1.37 13.12
CA ASN A 25 -14.23 -2.10 13.87
C ASN A 25 -13.64 -2.85 15.07
N ALA A 26 -12.42 -3.39 14.94
CA ALA A 26 -11.77 -4.16 16.01
C ALA A 26 -11.17 -3.30 17.12
N LEU A 27 -10.56 -2.17 16.79
CA LEU A 27 -9.79 -1.34 17.72
C LEU A 27 -10.48 -0.02 18.09
N ALA A 28 -11.60 0.33 17.44
CA ALA A 28 -12.37 1.56 17.69
C ALA A 28 -11.51 2.83 17.83
N PHE A 29 -10.46 2.95 17.00
CA PHE A 29 -9.49 4.03 17.11
C PHE A 29 -10.08 5.40 16.67
N GLY A 30 -9.52 6.48 17.21
CA GLY A 30 -9.94 7.85 16.93
C GLY A 30 -9.53 8.37 15.54
N ILE A 31 -10.04 9.55 15.18
CA ILE A 31 -9.85 10.18 13.86
C ILE A 31 -8.36 10.34 13.49
N VAL A 32 -7.53 10.77 14.44
CA VAL A 32 -6.08 10.99 14.20
C VAL A 32 -5.40 9.70 13.77
N THR A 33 -5.62 8.60 14.50
CA THR A 33 -5.08 7.28 14.16
C THR A 33 -5.61 6.81 12.81
N GLY A 34 -6.88 7.06 12.51
CA GLY A 34 -7.47 6.75 11.21
C GLY A 34 -6.81 7.48 10.05
N VAL A 35 -6.58 8.79 10.18
CA VAL A 35 -5.90 9.59 9.16
C VAL A 35 -4.46 9.13 8.94
N LEU A 36 -3.72 8.86 10.02
CA LEU A 36 -2.35 8.33 9.93
C LEU A 36 -2.31 6.98 9.21
N LEU A 37 -3.26 6.09 9.52
CA LEU A 37 -3.35 4.78 8.88
C LEU A 37 -3.70 4.89 7.39
N ILE A 38 -4.64 5.76 7.02
CA ILE A 38 -4.99 6.03 5.61
C ILE A 38 -3.78 6.56 4.86
N PHE A 39 -3.05 7.52 5.45
CA PHE A 39 -1.85 8.09 4.83
C PHE A 39 -0.77 7.03 4.61
N PHE A 40 -0.52 6.18 5.60
CA PHE A 40 0.38 5.04 5.48
C PHE A 40 -0.06 4.10 4.35
N MET A 41 -1.34 3.69 4.33
CA MET A 41 -1.90 2.82 3.30
C MET A 41 -1.77 3.42 1.89
N ALA A 42 -1.98 4.73 1.72
CA ALA A 42 -1.84 5.41 0.44
C ALA A 42 -0.38 5.40 -0.08
N ILE A 43 0.60 5.56 0.81
CA ILE A 43 2.03 5.42 0.46
C ILE A 43 2.30 3.99 -0.01
N MET A 44 1.77 2.99 0.69
CA MET A 44 2.02 1.58 0.35
C MET A 44 1.37 1.17 -0.98
N VAL A 45 0.17 1.68 -1.29
CA VAL A 45 -0.48 1.52 -2.61
C VAL A 45 0.37 2.16 -3.72
N SER A 46 1.06 3.26 -3.41
CA SER A 46 1.91 3.99 -4.35
C SER A 46 3.32 3.40 -4.49
N ALA A 47 3.70 2.40 -3.67
CA ALA A 47 5.05 1.84 -3.65
C ALA A 47 5.56 1.37 -5.03
N PRO A 48 4.79 0.67 -5.88
CA PRO A 48 5.25 0.26 -7.21
C PRO A 48 5.62 1.44 -8.11
N VAL A 49 4.87 2.54 -8.01
CA VAL A 49 5.13 3.77 -8.79
C VAL A 49 6.36 4.48 -8.26
N LEU A 50 6.52 4.52 -6.93
CA LEU A 50 7.70 5.10 -6.29
C LEU A 50 8.98 4.32 -6.64
N VAL A 51 8.94 2.98 -6.63
CA VAL A 51 10.06 2.13 -7.08
C VAL A 51 10.42 2.46 -8.52
N HIS A 52 9.44 2.44 -9.44
CA HIS A 52 9.68 2.72 -10.85
C HIS A 52 10.24 4.13 -11.09
N LEU A 53 9.74 5.13 -10.36
CA LEU A 53 10.24 6.49 -10.45
C LEU A 53 11.66 6.63 -9.90
N SER A 54 11.98 5.96 -8.78
CA SER A 54 13.32 5.94 -8.20
C SER A 54 14.32 5.25 -9.13
N GLU A 55 13.94 4.15 -9.78
CA GLU A 55 14.78 3.47 -10.77
C GLU A 55 15.05 4.37 -11.98
N ARG A 56 14.02 5.08 -12.47
CA ARG A 56 14.16 6.03 -13.59
C ARG A 56 15.11 7.19 -13.29
N GLN A 57 15.22 7.60 -12.03
CA GLN A 57 16.12 8.67 -11.60
C GLN A 57 17.54 8.16 -11.25
N GLY A 58 17.81 6.86 -11.39
CA GLY A 58 19.11 6.25 -11.07
C GLY A 58 19.32 5.95 -9.58
N PHE A 59 18.30 6.15 -8.73
CA PHE A 59 18.36 5.89 -7.28
C PHE A 59 18.09 4.41 -6.96
N ALA A 60 18.99 3.52 -7.41
CA ALA A 60 18.82 2.07 -7.26
C ALA A 60 18.68 1.60 -5.80
N THR A 61 19.44 2.17 -4.87
CA THR A 61 19.37 1.81 -3.44
C THR A 61 18.02 2.21 -2.83
N GLY A 62 17.52 3.40 -3.18
CA GLY A 62 16.21 3.87 -2.72
C GLY A 62 15.07 3.00 -3.27
N ALA A 63 15.12 2.69 -4.57
CA ALA A 63 14.16 1.79 -5.21
C ALA A 63 14.09 0.43 -4.52
N ARG A 64 15.24 -0.17 -4.18
CA ARG A 64 15.29 -1.45 -3.45
C ARG A 64 14.67 -1.35 -2.06
N GLY A 65 14.97 -0.28 -1.31
CA GLY A 65 14.37 -0.06 0.01
C GLY A 65 12.84 0.03 -0.05
N ILE A 66 12.32 0.81 -0.99
CA ILE A 66 10.87 0.96 -1.22
C ILE A 66 10.26 -0.37 -1.65
N ALA A 67 10.94 -1.12 -2.52
CA ALA A 67 10.47 -2.43 -2.98
C ALA A 67 10.37 -3.43 -1.81
N TYR A 68 11.38 -3.53 -0.95
CA TYR A 68 11.33 -4.42 0.20
C TYR A 68 10.18 -4.10 1.13
N VAL A 69 9.99 -2.82 1.47
CA VAL A 69 8.91 -2.40 2.38
C VAL A 69 7.54 -2.60 1.73
N GLY A 70 7.36 -2.07 0.52
CA GLY A 70 6.10 -2.12 -0.23
C GLY A 70 5.63 -3.54 -0.52
N TYR A 71 6.51 -4.39 -1.05
CA TYR A 71 6.15 -5.74 -1.47
C TYR A 71 5.98 -6.70 -0.28
N THR A 72 6.73 -6.51 0.81
CA THR A 72 6.49 -7.28 2.04
C THR A 72 5.10 -6.97 2.61
N TRP A 73 4.72 -5.69 2.64
CA TRP A 73 3.40 -5.28 3.07
C TRP A 73 2.27 -5.77 2.16
N MET A 74 2.50 -5.81 0.84
CA MET A 74 1.57 -6.45 -0.11
C MET A 74 1.29 -7.91 0.26
N GLY A 75 2.35 -8.67 0.57
CA GLY A 75 2.22 -10.06 1.03
C GLY A 75 1.48 -10.17 2.36
N LEU A 76 1.83 -9.33 3.33
CA LEU A 76 1.19 -9.33 4.66
C LEU A 76 -0.29 -8.99 4.59
N THR A 77 -0.67 -7.95 3.83
CA THR A 77 -2.09 -7.56 3.68
C THR A 77 -2.94 -8.68 3.10
N PHE A 78 -2.36 -9.52 2.24
CA PHE A 78 -3.03 -10.70 1.70
C PHE A 78 -3.29 -11.78 2.77
N LEU A 79 -2.43 -11.92 3.80
CA LEU A 79 -2.63 -12.86 4.90
C LEU A 79 -3.81 -12.48 5.80
N PHE A 80 -4.15 -11.19 5.87
CA PHE A 80 -5.30 -10.70 6.66
C PHE A 80 -6.61 -10.71 5.87
N PHE A 81 -6.57 -11.16 4.61
CA PHE A 81 -7.74 -11.44 3.77
C PHE A 81 -8.30 -12.82 4.12
N SER A 82 -9.18 -12.85 5.13
CA SER A 82 -10.01 -14.01 5.51
C SER A 82 -11.27 -13.54 6.23
#